data_AF-A0A2N3BH09-F1
#
_entry.id   AF-A0A2N3BH09-F1
#
_cell.length_a   1.000
_cell.length_b   1.000
_cell.length_c   1.000
_cell.angle_alpha   90.00
_cell.angle_beta   90.00
_cell.angle_gamma   90.00
#
_symmetry.space_group_name_H-M   'P 1'
#
loop_
_entity.id
_entity.type
_entity.pdbx_description
1 polymer ?
#
loop_
_entity_poly.entity_id
_entity_poly.type
_entity_poly.pdbx_seq_one_letter_code
_entity_poly.pdbx_strand_id
1 'polypeptide(L)' 'MTRIAITIAAAALLMTAGCSNLNKTEKGAVTGGAIGAGVGAAAGAITGGSVATGAVIGGAVGAAAGGYKGCRDEGKCD' A
#
# COMPACT_ATOMS: atom_id res chain seq x y z
N MET A 1 -17.79 -3.56 22.76
CA MET A 1 -17.57 -4.75 21.91
C MET A 1 -18.23 -4.60 20.52
N THR A 2 -19.56 -4.47 20.43
CA THR A 2 -20.29 -4.35 19.14
C THR A 2 -19.98 -3.08 18.34
N ARG A 3 -19.74 -1.95 19.00
CA ARG A 3 -19.42 -0.68 18.31
C ARG A 3 -18.10 -0.72 17.54
N ILE A 4 -17.08 -1.40 18.10
CA ILE A 4 -15.77 -1.58 17.46
C ILE A 4 -15.90 -2.51 16.24
N ALA A 5 -16.69 -3.58 16.37
CA ALA A 5 -16.96 -4.49 15.27
C ALA A 5 -17.68 -3.78 14.11
N ILE A 6 -18.65 -2.90 14.41
CA ILE A 6 -19.36 -2.11 13.39
C ILE A 6 -18.42 -1.11 12.71
N THR A 7 -17.54 -0.43 13.45
CA THR A 7 -16.57 0.50 12.84
C THR A 7 -15.55 -0.20 11.95
N ILE A 8 -15.09 -1.40 12.34
CA ILE A 8 -14.16 -2.19 11.53
C ILE A 8 -14.85 -2.75 10.29
N ALA A 9 -16.08 -3.26 10.42
CA ALA A 9 -16.88 -3.73 9.29
C ALA A 9 -17.19 -2.60 8.30
N ALA A 10 -17.55 -1.41 8.81
CA ALA A 10 -17.73 -0.23 7.98
C ALA A 10 -16.44 0.17 7.27
N ALA A 11 -15.30 0.24 7.97
CA ALA A 11 -14.01 0.56 7.36
C ALA A 11 -13.58 -0.46 6.29
N ALA A 12 -13.84 -1.75 6.51
CA ALA A 12 -13.60 -2.82 5.52
C ALA A 12 -14.50 -2.67 4.28
N LEU A 13 -15.77 -2.31 4.47
CA LEU A 13 -16.70 -2.01 3.37
C LEU A 13 -16.29 -0.76 2.58
N LEU A 14 -15.80 0.28 3.24
CA LEU A 14 -15.26 1.46 2.55
C LEU A 14 -13.96 1.13 1.80
N MET A 15 -13.09 0.30 2.37
CA MET A 15 -11.87 -0.17 1.70
C MET A 15 -12.18 -1.05 0.49
N THR A 16 -13.20 -1.91 0.55
CA THR A 16 -13.62 -2.71 -0.60
C THR A 16 -14.32 -1.87 -1.68
N ALA A 17 -15.10 -0.86 -1.28
CA ALA A 17 -15.71 0.09 -2.21
C ALA A 17 -14.66 0.97 -2.90
N GLY A 18 -13.60 1.35 -2.18
CA GLY A 18 -12.40 1.95 -2.75
C GLY A 18 -11.76 1.01 -3.77
N CYS A 19 -11.38 -0.22 -3.37
CA CYS A 19 -10.71 -1.22 -4.21
C CYS A 19 -11.39 -1.50 -5.55
N SER A 20 -12.73 -1.44 -5.61
CA SER A 20 -13.50 -1.69 -6.84
C SER A 20 -13.37 -0.58 -7.90
N ASN A 21 -12.87 0.60 -7.55
CA ASN A 21 -12.74 1.75 -8.47
C ASN A 21 -11.33 2.37 -8.46
N LEU A 22 -10.28 1.59 -8.20
CA LEU A 22 -8.90 2.09 -8.29
C LEU A 22 -8.46 2.19 -9.76
N ASN A 23 -8.02 3.38 -10.16
CA ASN A 23 -7.23 3.54 -11.38
C ASN A 23 -5.90 2.79 -11.26
N LYS A 24 -5.23 2.52 -12.39
CA LYS A 24 -3.97 1.75 -12.39
C LYS A 24 -2.91 2.41 -11.52
N THR A 25 -2.92 3.74 -11.43
CA THR A 25 -2.10 4.57 -10.54
C THR A 25 -2.28 4.18 -9.07
N GLU A 26 -3.50 4.29 -8.52
CA GLU A 26 -3.74 3.95 -7.11
C GLU A 26 -3.52 2.47 -6.85
N LYS A 27 -3.95 1.60 -7.78
CA LYS A 27 -3.73 0.16 -7.65
C LYS A 27 -2.26 -0.18 -7.60
N GLY A 28 -1.46 0.45 -8.48
CA GLY A 28 -0.02 0.33 -8.51
C GLY A 28 0.63 0.87 -7.25
N ALA A 29 0.21 2.02 -6.74
CA ALA A 29 0.73 2.60 -5.50
C ALA A 29 0.43 1.73 -4.28
N VAL A 30 -0.81 1.26 -4.14
CA VAL A 30 -1.20 0.41 -3.01
C VAL A 30 -0.47 -0.94 -3.06
N THR A 31 -0.42 -1.59 -4.23
CA THR A 31 0.28 -2.88 -4.36
C THR A 31 1.79 -2.74 -4.24
N GLY A 32 2.38 -1.72 -4.87
CA GLY A 32 3.80 -1.42 -4.77
C GLY A 32 4.20 -1.06 -3.33
N GLY A 33 3.38 -0.28 -2.63
CA GLY A 33 3.61 0.08 -1.23
C GLY A 33 3.44 -1.10 -0.28
N ALA A 34 2.43 -1.94 -0.48
CA ALA A 34 2.23 -3.14 0.32
C ALA A 34 3.40 -4.13 0.16
N ILE A 35 3.83 -4.37 -1.09
CA ILE A 35 4.97 -5.25 -1.40
C ILE A 35 6.26 -4.65 -0.86
N GLY A 36 6.51 -3.37 -1.10
CA GLY A 36 7.69 -2.67 -0.62
C GLY A 36 7.77 -2.64 0.91
N ALA A 37 6.65 -2.44 1.60
CA ALA A 37 6.59 -2.50 3.05
C ALA A 37 6.85 -3.92 3.57
N GLY A 38 6.25 -4.95 2.95
CA GLY A 38 6.48 -6.35 3.32
C GLY A 38 7.94 -6.77 3.14
N VAL A 39 8.54 -6.44 1.99
CA VAL A 39 9.94 -6.74 1.68
C VAL A 39 10.89 -5.96 2.60
N GLY A 40 10.63 -4.66 2.80
CA GLY A 40 11.44 -3.82 3.68
C GLY A 40 11.35 -4.21 5.15
N ALA A 41 10.17 -4.62 5.62
CA ALA A 41 9.97 -5.18 6.95
C ALA A 41 10.74 -6.49 7.13
N ALA A 42 10.59 -7.41 6.16
CA ALA A 42 11.28 -8.69 6.16
C ALA A 42 12.79 -8.46 6.20
N ALA A 43 13.34 -7.67 5.27
CA ALA A 43 14.75 -7.32 5.19
C ALA A 43 15.28 -6.70 6.50
N GLY A 44 14.54 -5.76 7.09
CA GLY A 44 14.85 -5.18 8.40
C GLY A 44 14.92 -6.24 9.49
N ALA A 45 13.99 -7.19 9.52
CA ALA A 45 13.98 -8.28 10.49
C ALA A 45 15.19 -9.24 10.32
N ILE A 46 15.58 -9.59 9.09
CA ILE A 46 16.72 -10.50 8.84
C ILE A 46 18.06 -9.85 9.14
N THR A 47 18.18 -8.54 8.86
CA THR A 47 19.43 -7.79 9.03
C THR A 47 19.64 -7.28 10.47
N GLY A 48 18.69 -7.54 11.38
CA GLY A 48 18.71 -7.03 12.75
C GLY A 48 18.44 -5.52 12.86
N GLY A 49 17.98 -4.90 11.79
CA GLY A 49 17.59 -3.48 11.75
C GLY A 49 16.14 -3.25 12.18
N SER A 50 15.74 -1.98 12.21
CA SER A 50 14.36 -1.60 12.53
C SER A 50 13.39 -2.05 11.43
N VAL A 51 12.60 -3.08 11.72
CA VAL A 51 11.50 -3.59 10.87
C VAL A 51 10.56 -2.46 10.44
N ALA A 52 10.21 -1.56 11.37
CA ALA A 52 9.36 -0.42 11.09
C ALA A 52 10.00 0.56 10.10
N THR A 53 11.30 0.85 10.23
CA THR A 53 12.02 1.73 9.31
C THR A 53 12.11 1.11 7.92
N GLY A 54 12.45 -0.18 7.84
CA GLY A 54 12.46 -0.91 6.57
C GLY A 54 11.09 -0.95 5.90
N ALA A 55 10.02 -1.18 6.67
CA ALA A 55 8.65 -1.18 6.19
C ALA A 55 8.19 0.19 5.67
N VAL A 56 8.50 1.26 6.40
CA VAL A 56 8.12 2.63 6.03
C VAL A 56 8.85 3.07 4.77
N ILE A 57 10.17 2.86 4.70
CA ILE A 57 10.97 3.25 3.54
C ILE A 57 10.57 2.40 2.33
N GLY A 58 10.50 1.08 2.49
CA GLY A 58 10.09 0.18 1.43
C GLY A 58 8.66 0.45 0.95
N GLY A 59 7.75 0.75 1.87
CA GLY A 59 6.37 1.10 1.56
C GLY A 59 6.24 2.45 0.84
N ALA A 60 6.98 3.47 1.26
CA ALA A 60 6.98 4.77 0.61
C ALA A 60 7.55 4.70 -0.81
N VAL A 61 8.71 4.05 -0.98
CA VAL A 61 9.36 3.89 -2.29
C VAL A 61 8.52 3.00 -3.21
N GLY A 62 8.01 1.89 -2.68
CA GLY A 62 7.15 0.98 -3.42
C GLY A 62 5.85 1.63 -3.86
N ALA A 63 5.24 2.47 -3.01
CA ALA A 63 4.02 3.20 -3.35
C ALA A 63 4.27 4.28 -4.41
N ALA A 64 5.36 5.04 -4.28
CA ALA A 64 5.73 6.03 -5.28
C ALA A 64 6.02 5.39 -6.65
N ALA A 65 6.82 4.33 -6.69
CA ALA A 65 7.18 3.64 -7.92
C ALA A 65 5.97 2.94 -8.56
N GLY A 66 5.17 2.26 -7.75
CA GLY A 66 3.95 1.60 -8.22
C GLY A 66 2.91 2.60 -8.73
N GLY A 67 2.76 3.74 -8.05
CA GLY A 67 1.89 4.84 -8.45
C GLY A 67 2.33 5.46 -9.77
N TYR A 68 3.61 5.80 -9.89
CA TYR A 68 4.19 6.34 -11.11
C TYR A 68 4.01 5.40 -12.30
N LYS A 69 4.26 4.09 -12.11
CA LYS A 69 4.04 3.09 -13.16
C LYS A 69 2.58 3.04 -13.60
N GLY A 70 1.66 3.02 -12.65
CA GLY A 70 0.22 3.02 -12.96
C GLY A 70 -0.23 4.29 -13.69
N CYS A 71 0.33 5.44 -13.34
CA CYS A 71 0.05 6.71 -14.03
C CYS A 71 0.57 6.74 -15.47
N ARG A 72 1.75 6.15 -15.69
CA ARG A 72 2.31 5.97 -17.04
C ARG A 72 1.49 5.01 -17.88
N ASP A 73 0.97 3.94 -17.29
CA ASP A 73 0.12 2.96 -17.96
C ASP A 73 -1.27 3.50 -18.33
N GLU A 74 -1.64 4.67 -17.79
CA GLU A 74 -2.86 5.40 -18.12
C GLU A 74 -2.60 6.60 -19.05
N GLY A 75 -1.34 6.93 -19.37
CA GLY A 75 -0.98 8.07 -20.22
C GLY A 75 -1.32 9.44 -19.61
N LYS A 76 -1.36 9.54 -18.27
CA LYS A 76 -1.74 10.76 -17.52
C LYS A 76 -0.54 11.47 -16.88
N CYS A 77 0.67 10.96 -17.10
CA CYS A 77 1.92 11.43 -16.47
C CYS A 77 2.91 12.04 -17.47
N ASP A 78 2.43 12.53 -18.61
CA ASP A 78 3.20 13.30 -19.60
C ASP A 78 3.30 14.79 -19.22
#